data_AF-A0A956YSG6-F1
#
_entry.id   AF-A0A956YSG6-F1
#
_cell.length_a   1.000
_cell.length_b   1.000
_cell.length_c   1.000
_cell.angle_alpha   90.00
_cell.angle_beta   90.00
_cell.angle_gamma   90.00
#
_symmetry.space_group_name_H-M   'P 1'
#
loop_
_entity.id
_entity.type
_entity.pdbx_description
1 polymer ?
#
loop_
_entity_poly.entity_id
_entity_poly.type
_entity_poly.pdbx_seq_one_letter_code
_entity_poly.pdbx_strand_id
1 'polypeptide(L)'
;AIVYSQDTRYKPQMIDWAVEHIASLVHDQGVSPREIVVLSAFLPDALRFSLQSRLDERQVPSRTHRPSRALREEPAARALLTLARLAHPDWGMKPSKYDVTYALTAAIADLDLVRARLLTDILYRDGRLLPFERISEAQMQSRVTFDLGKRYDILRAWLDTYISTLALPLDAFFSKLFGEVLSQPKFGFHKRFDAANAAANLIDSAREFRQAVGEIEPAVPAAPEYVRMVDAGVIANLYIRDWEADKQDAVLIAPAYTFLLYNQPIDYQFWLNIGSSGWGQRLNQPLTQPYVMSRQWTLGDKWTDKLAVEADQKTLARLVAGLIRRCRKGIYLGYSEYGEQGLEQRGPLLMAVQNMLRRLVREERHV
;
A
#
# COMPACT_ATOMS: atom_id res chain seq x y z
N ALA A 1 -17.11 -14.38 19.53
CA ALA A 1 -16.91 -13.47 20.69
C ALA A 1 -16.67 -12.03 20.22
N ILE A 2 -17.09 -11.02 20.98
CA ILE A 2 -16.74 -9.62 20.72
C ILE A 2 -15.84 -9.15 21.86
N VAL A 3 -14.65 -8.66 21.53
CA VAL A 3 -13.69 -8.08 22.47
C VAL A 3 -13.51 -6.61 22.11
N TYR A 4 -13.36 -5.73 23.09
CA TYR A 4 -13.18 -4.30 22.85
C TYR A 4 -12.03 -3.75 23.68
N SER A 5 -11.35 -2.74 23.15
CA SER A 5 -10.29 -2.06 23.89
C SER A 5 -10.87 -1.25 25.06
N GLN A 6 -10.26 -1.37 26.24
CA GLN A 6 -10.59 -0.56 27.41
C GLN A 6 -9.57 0.56 27.56
N ASP A 7 -10.03 1.75 27.94
CA ASP A 7 -9.19 2.90 28.32
C ASP A 7 -8.12 3.34 27.28
N THR A 8 -8.42 3.21 25.99
CA THR A 8 -7.55 3.65 24.90
C THR A 8 -7.85 5.10 24.49
N ARG A 9 -7.07 6.04 25.03
CA ARG A 9 -7.20 7.47 24.75
C ARG A 9 -6.57 7.88 23.42
N TYR A 10 -5.44 7.25 23.08
CA TYR A 10 -4.64 7.60 21.91
C TYR A 10 -4.43 6.43 20.97
N LYS A 11 -4.25 6.74 19.68
CA LYS A 11 -4.02 5.76 18.62
C LYS A 11 -2.88 4.76 18.90
N PRO A 12 -1.71 5.18 19.42
CA PRO A 12 -0.65 4.23 19.74
C PRO A 12 -1.10 3.14 20.73
N GLN A 13 -1.86 3.50 21.77
CA GLN A 13 -2.38 2.54 22.75
C GLN A 13 -3.35 1.54 22.12
N MET A 14 -4.22 2.00 21.22
CA MET A 14 -5.12 1.13 20.46
C MET A 14 -4.34 0.15 19.56
N ILE A 15 -3.25 0.63 18.94
CA ILE A 15 -2.37 -0.20 18.11
C ILE A 15 -1.64 -1.23 18.97
N ASP A 16 -1.08 -0.82 20.10
CA ASP A 16 -0.39 -1.72 21.05
C ASP A 16 -1.35 -2.81 21.54
N TRP A 17 -2.57 -2.44 21.93
CA TRP A 17 -3.63 -3.37 22.30
C TRP A 17 -3.95 -4.38 21.19
N ALA A 18 -4.10 -3.91 19.94
CA ALA A 18 -4.39 -4.80 18.83
C ALA A 18 -3.23 -5.77 18.56
N VAL A 19 -1.99 -5.27 18.54
CA VAL A 19 -0.79 -6.08 18.31
C VAL A 19 -0.61 -7.12 19.40
N GLU A 20 -0.84 -6.77 20.66
CA GLU A 20 -0.75 -7.69 21.79
C GLU A 20 -1.72 -8.87 21.65
N HIS A 21 -2.99 -8.59 21.31
CA HIS A 21 -4.00 -9.63 21.11
C HIS A 21 -3.72 -10.48 19.87
N ILE A 22 -3.25 -9.87 18.78
CA ILE A 22 -2.83 -10.60 17.58
C ILE A 22 -1.66 -11.54 17.93
N ALA A 23 -0.65 -11.05 18.64
CA ALA A 23 0.50 -11.85 19.05
C ALA A 23 0.07 -13.01 19.97
N SER A 24 -0.86 -12.79 20.90
CA SER A 24 -1.39 -13.86 21.75
C SER A 24 -2.18 -14.91 20.96
N LEU A 25 -3.00 -14.49 19.99
CA LEU A 25 -3.70 -15.42 19.10
C LEU A 25 -2.71 -16.30 18.33
N VAL A 26 -1.64 -15.72 17.79
CA VAL A 26 -0.64 -16.44 16.99
C VAL A 26 0.22 -17.34 17.86
N HIS A 27 0.83 -16.81 18.93
CA HIS A 27 1.86 -17.50 19.71
C HIS A 27 1.28 -18.39 20.81
N ASP A 28 0.22 -17.95 21.49
CA ASP A 28 -0.33 -18.69 22.64
C ASP A 28 -1.45 -19.65 22.21
N GLN A 29 -2.25 -19.27 21.22
CA GLN A 29 -3.42 -20.03 20.76
C GLN A 29 -3.19 -20.78 19.44
N GLY A 30 -2.01 -20.62 18.83
CA GLY A 30 -1.63 -21.31 17.59
C GLY A 30 -2.49 -20.93 16.37
N VAL A 31 -3.09 -19.74 16.38
CA VAL A 31 -3.89 -19.25 15.25
C VAL A 31 -2.96 -18.89 14.11
N SER A 32 -3.22 -19.47 12.93
CA SER A 32 -2.48 -19.13 11.71
C SER A 32 -2.60 -17.62 11.43
N PRO A 33 -1.50 -16.88 11.20
CA PRO A 33 -1.58 -15.45 10.85
C PRO A 33 -2.50 -15.13 9.67
N ARG A 34 -2.62 -16.02 8.68
CA ARG A 34 -3.59 -15.89 7.57
C ARG A 34 -5.05 -15.88 7.99
N GLU A 35 -5.35 -16.27 9.24
CA GLU A 35 -6.68 -16.32 9.85
C GLU A 35 -7.01 -15.05 10.66
N ILE A 36 -6.19 -14.01 10.52
CA ILE A 36 -6.33 -12.75 11.22
C ILE A 36 -6.28 -11.60 10.22
N VAL A 37 -7.24 -10.67 10.35
CA VAL A 37 -7.27 -9.43 9.57
C VAL A 37 -7.40 -8.20 10.45
N VAL A 38 -6.65 -7.15 10.13
CA VAL A 38 -6.74 -5.82 10.71
C VAL A 38 -7.39 -4.87 9.71
N LEU A 39 -8.53 -4.31 10.11
CA LEU A 39 -9.41 -3.50 9.29
C LEU A 39 -9.51 -2.08 9.83
N SER A 40 -9.48 -1.10 8.94
CA SER A 40 -9.76 0.30 9.27
C SER A 40 -10.64 0.95 8.21
N ALA A 41 -11.30 2.06 8.56
CA ALA A 41 -12.03 2.86 7.59
C ALA A 41 -11.10 3.42 6.50
N PHE A 42 -10.00 4.01 6.95
CA PHE A 42 -8.89 4.45 6.11
C PHE A 42 -7.61 3.86 6.67
N LEU A 43 -6.70 3.47 5.78
CA LEU A 43 -5.39 2.97 6.16
C LEU A 43 -4.40 4.05 5.69
N PRO A 44 -3.97 5.01 6.54
CA PRO A 44 -2.91 5.96 6.22
C PRO A 44 -1.52 5.36 6.47
N ASP A 45 -0.47 5.90 5.85
CA ASP A 45 0.89 5.34 5.93
C ASP A 45 1.41 5.24 7.36
N ALA A 46 1.11 6.23 8.21
CA ALA A 46 1.48 6.20 9.63
C ALA A 46 0.85 5.00 10.38
N LEU A 47 -0.42 4.69 10.15
CA LEU A 47 -1.11 3.55 10.78
C LEU A 47 -0.53 2.22 10.29
N ARG A 48 -0.32 2.09 8.97
CA ARG A 48 0.29 0.88 8.38
C ARG A 48 1.69 0.64 8.92
N PHE A 49 2.55 1.64 8.84
CA PHE A 49 3.92 1.52 9.34
C PHE A 49 3.92 1.17 10.84
N SER A 50 3.09 1.85 11.63
CA SER A 50 2.97 1.58 13.07
C SER A 50 2.53 0.15 13.41
N LEU A 51 1.62 -0.43 12.62
CA LEU A 51 1.17 -1.80 12.77
C LEU A 51 2.23 -2.80 12.31
N GLN A 52 2.80 -2.62 11.11
CA GLN A 52 3.81 -3.52 10.55
C GLN A 52 5.04 -3.59 11.46
N SER A 53 5.60 -2.43 11.85
CA SER A 53 6.79 -2.40 12.71
C SER A 53 6.57 -3.12 14.04
N ARG A 54 5.42 -2.93 14.69
CA ARG A 54 5.10 -3.60 15.97
C ARG A 54 4.80 -5.08 15.82
N LEU A 55 4.16 -5.50 14.72
CA LEU A 55 3.94 -6.92 14.43
C LEU A 55 5.28 -7.62 14.13
N ASP A 56 6.17 -6.97 13.39
CA ASP A 56 7.51 -7.46 13.09
C ASP A 56 8.35 -7.60 14.37
N GLU A 57 8.27 -6.64 15.30
CA GLU A 57 8.90 -6.73 16.64
C GLU A 57 8.41 -7.94 17.45
N ARG A 58 7.16 -8.36 17.24
CA ARG A 58 6.55 -9.56 17.84
C ARG A 58 6.72 -10.82 16.98
N GLN A 59 7.51 -10.76 15.90
CA GLN A 59 7.72 -11.85 14.96
C GLN A 59 6.41 -12.40 14.34
N VAL A 60 5.41 -11.53 14.14
CA VAL A 60 4.15 -11.86 13.48
C VAL A 60 4.22 -11.36 12.02
N PRO A 61 4.28 -12.24 11.01
CA PRO A 61 4.30 -11.83 9.62
C PRO A 61 3.04 -11.03 9.27
N SER A 62 3.21 -9.90 8.58
CA SER A 62 2.10 -9.05 8.16
C SER A 62 2.23 -8.64 6.70
N ARG A 63 1.07 -8.45 6.05
CA ARG A 63 0.97 -7.98 4.67
C ARG A 63 -0.07 -6.88 4.56
N THR A 64 0.11 -5.98 3.60
CA THR A 64 -0.83 -4.87 3.39
C THR A 64 -1.47 -4.94 2.01
N HIS A 65 -2.75 -4.55 1.90
CA HIS A 65 -3.43 -4.44 0.61
C HIS A 65 -4.20 -3.12 0.54
N ARG A 66 -3.83 -2.26 -0.42
CA ARG A 66 -4.39 -0.93 -0.64
C ARG A 66 -4.49 -0.59 -2.13
N PRO A 67 -5.63 -0.86 -2.79
CA PRO A 67 -5.78 -0.65 -4.23
C PRO A 67 -5.93 0.84 -4.64
N SER A 68 -6.07 1.77 -3.68
CA SER A 68 -6.44 3.17 -3.94
C SER A 68 -5.27 4.16 -3.97
N ARG A 69 -4.02 3.71 -3.91
CA ARG A 69 -2.85 4.61 -4.00
C ARG A 69 -2.38 4.74 -5.45
N ALA A 70 -2.19 5.97 -5.93
CA ALA A 70 -1.61 6.16 -7.27
C ALA A 70 -0.19 5.57 -7.33
N LEU A 71 0.18 4.92 -8.43
CA LEU A 71 1.51 4.33 -8.61
C LEU A 71 2.64 5.34 -8.36
N ARG A 72 2.44 6.63 -8.68
CA ARG A 72 3.42 7.68 -8.40
C ARG A 72 3.70 7.92 -6.93
N GLU A 73 2.79 7.51 -6.04
CA GLU A 73 2.97 7.65 -4.59
C GLU A 73 3.64 6.43 -3.98
N GLU A 74 3.72 5.30 -4.72
CA GLU A 74 4.43 4.11 -4.28
C GLU A 74 5.95 4.25 -4.47
N PRO A 75 6.77 4.22 -3.39
CA PRO A 75 8.21 4.42 -3.51
C PRO A 75 8.90 3.41 -4.43
N ALA A 76 8.45 2.14 -4.41
CA ALA A 76 8.98 1.09 -5.26
C ALA A 76 8.67 1.34 -6.75
N ALA A 77 7.46 1.80 -7.06
CA ALA A 77 7.08 2.16 -8.43
C ALA A 77 7.86 3.38 -8.94
N ARG A 78 8.03 4.43 -8.12
CA ARG A 78 8.90 5.57 -8.44
C ARG A 78 10.35 5.16 -8.72
N ALA A 79 10.88 4.22 -7.93
CA ALA A 79 12.23 3.69 -8.13
C ALA A 79 12.34 2.98 -9.49
N LEU A 80 11.39 2.10 -9.81
CA LEU A 80 11.35 1.40 -11.10
C LEU A 80 11.22 2.38 -12.28
N LEU A 81 10.32 3.35 -12.20
CA LEU A 81 10.17 4.38 -13.25
C LEU A 81 11.44 5.21 -13.43
N THR A 82 12.14 5.52 -12.34
CA THR A 82 13.45 6.19 -12.39
C THR A 82 14.50 5.31 -13.08
N LEU A 83 14.56 4.03 -12.74
CA LEU A 83 15.50 3.09 -13.36
C LEU A 83 15.18 2.89 -14.86
N ALA A 84 13.90 2.89 -15.24
CA ALA A 84 13.48 2.86 -16.65
C ALA A 84 14.00 4.10 -17.40
N ARG A 85 13.83 5.30 -16.85
CA ARG A 85 14.36 6.53 -17.46
C ARG A 85 15.88 6.52 -17.63
N LEU A 86 16.61 5.92 -16.68
CA LEU A 86 18.08 5.73 -16.81
C LEU A 86 18.43 4.70 -17.89
N ALA A 87 17.62 3.65 -18.03
CA ALA A 87 17.79 2.58 -19.02
C ALA A 87 17.33 2.97 -20.44
N HIS A 88 16.61 4.08 -20.59
CA HIS A 88 16.03 4.55 -21.84
C HIS A 88 16.37 6.03 -22.10
N PRO A 89 17.65 6.34 -22.42
CA PRO A 89 18.09 7.71 -22.64
C PRO A 89 17.43 8.37 -23.87
N ASP A 90 16.92 7.57 -24.81
CA ASP A 90 16.19 7.98 -26.01
C ASP A 90 14.86 8.69 -25.70
N TRP A 91 14.27 8.46 -24.53
CA TRP A 91 13.04 9.15 -24.12
C TRP A 91 13.24 10.64 -23.80
N GLY A 92 14.49 11.09 -23.61
CA GLY A 92 14.80 12.45 -23.19
C GLY A 92 14.34 12.81 -21.77
N MET A 93 13.85 11.84 -20.99
CA MET A 93 13.32 12.03 -19.64
C MET A 93 14.40 11.85 -18.57
N LYS A 94 15.27 12.85 -18.39
CA LYS A 94 16.34 12.77 -17.40
C LYS A 94 15.79 12.82 -15.97
N PRO A 95 16.01 11.78 -15.13
CA PRO A 95 15.58 11.82 -13.73
C PRO A 95 16.28 12.92 -12.94
N SER A 96 15.59 13.48 -11.93
CA SER A 96 16.21 14.40 -11.00
C SER A 96 17.22 13.67 -10.10
N LYS A 97 18.20 14.40 -9.54
CA LYS A 97 19.11 13.83 -8.53
C LYS A 97 18.35 13.23 -7.33
N TYR A 98 17.22 13.83 -6.95
CA TYR A 98 16.40 13.32 -5.86
C TYR A 98 15.81 11.95 -6.22
N ASP A 99 15.22 11.82 -7.41
CA ASP A 99 14.63 10.54 -7.85
C ASP A 99 15.69 9.44 -7.97
N VAL A 100 16.88 9.74 -8.51
CA VAL A 100 18.00 8.79 -8.56
C VAL A 100 18.43 8.37 -7.16
N THR A 101 18.57 9.32 -6.23
CA THR A 101 18.94 9.03 -4.83
C THR A 101 17.93 8.07 -4.18
N TYR A 102 16.63 8.34 -4.32
CA TYR A 102 15.58 7.49 -3.78
C TYR A 102 15.52 6.12 -4.48
N ALA A 103 15.74 6.08 -5.80
CA ALA A 103 15.79 4.84 -6.55
C ALA A 103 16.94 3.93 -6.11
N LEU A 104 18.14 4.49 -5.89
CA LEU A 104 19.29 3.74 -5.37
C LEU A 104 19.02 3.20 -3.96
N THR A 105 18.47 4.05 -3.08
CA THR A 105 18.06 3.66 -1.70
C THR A 105 17.04 2.52 -1.72
N ALA A 106 16.10 2.53 -2.67
CA ALA A 106 15.09 1.49 -2.79
C ALA A 106 15.64 0.21 -3.45
N ALA A 107 16.55 0.33 -4.41
CA ALA A 107 17.06 -0.78 -5.21
C ALA A 107 18.15 -1.59 -4.49
N ILE A 108 19.01 -0.96 -3.69
CA ILE A 108 20.17 -1.61 -3.07
C ILE A 108 19.89 -1.82 -1.58
N ALA A 109 19.97 -3.06 -1.10
CA ALA A 109 19.75 -3.33 0.32
C ALA A 109 20.83 -2.65 1.17
N ASP A 110 20.43 -2.16 2.35
CA ASP A 110 21.27 -1.49 3.35
C ASP A 110 21.90 -0.15 2.92
N LEU A 111 21.61 0.32 1.70
CA LEU A 111 22.06 1.63 1.23
C LEU A 111 21.14 2.73 1.80
N ASP A 112 21.64 3.49 2.77
CA ASP A 112 20.92 4.63 3.34
C ASP A 112 20.92 5.86 2.43
N LEU A 113 20.04 6.80 2.74
CA LEU A 113 19.82 8.01 1.96
C LEU A 113 21.07 8.90 1.83
N VAL A 114 21.92 8.95 2.86
CA VAL A 114 23.13 9.81 2.85
C VAL A 114 24.16 9.24 1.88
N ARG A 115 24.40 7.92 1.96
CA ARG A 115 25.31 7.24 1.03
C ARG A 115 24.76 7.21 -0.40
N ALA A 116 23.45 6.99 -0.59
CA ALA A 116 22.81 7.07 -1.90
C ALA A 116 22.93 8.46 -2.54
N ARG A 117 22.76 9.52 -1.73
CA ARG A 117 22.96 10.90 -2.18
C ARG A 117 24.39 11.15 -2.60
N LEU A 118 25.36 10.66 -1.82
CA LEU A 118 26.78 10.77 -2.14
C LEU A 118 27.12 10.13 -3.50
N LEU A 119 26.64 8.90 -3.72
CA LEU A 119 26.78 8.20 -5.00
C LEU A 119 26.16 9.03 -6.13
N THR A 120 24.94 9.53 -5.94
CA THR A 120 24.24 10.34 -6.95
C THR A 120 24.99 11.63 -7.25
N ASP A 121 25.45 12.37 -6.24
CA ASP A 121 26.10 13.66 -6.43
C ASP A 121 27.44 13.55 -7.18
N ILE A 122 28.14 12.43 -7.04
CA ILE A 122 29.44 12.20 -7.68
C ILE A 122 29.28 11.47 -9.02
N LEU A 123 28.48 10.40 -9.05
CA LEU A 123 28.44 9.44 -10.15
C LEU A 123 27.28 9.62 -11.12
N TYR A 124 26.26 10.42 -10.80
CA TYR A 124 25.18 10.72 -11.76
C TYR A 124 25.54 11.97 -12.58
N ARG A 125 25.75 11.79 -13.89
CA ARG A 125 26.09 12.86 -14.84
C ARG A 125 25.29 12.70 -16.13
N ASP A 126 24.65 13.77 -16.57
CA ASP A 126 23.92 13.86 -17.85
C ASP A 126 22.90 12.73 -18.12
N GLY A 127 22.24 12.23 -17.08
CA GLY A 127 21.28 11.13 -17.23
C GLY A 127 21.89 9.73 -17.15
N ARG A 128 23.17 9.60 -16.81
CA ARG A 128 23.89 8.32 -16.72
C ARG A 128 24.58 8.12 -15.38
N LEU A 129 24.70 6.86 -14.98
CA LEU A 129 25.41 6.41 -13.78
C LEU A 129 26.84 5.99 -14.14
N LEU A 130 27.83 6.60 -13.51
CA LEU A 130 29.25 6.31 -13.71
C LEU A 130 29.74 5.19 -12.76
N PRO A 131 30.81 4.44 -13.12
CA PRO A 131 31.37 3.38 -12.27
C PRO A 131 31.81 3.87 -10.90
N PHE A 132 31.69 3.03 -9.86
CA PHE A 132 32.08 3.38 -8.49
C PHE A 132 33.55 3.81 -8.38
N GLU A 133 34.43 3.22 -9.19
CA GLU A 133 35.86 3.56 -9.27
C GLU A 133 36.13 5.02 -9.67
N ARG A 134 35.14 5.73 -10.24
CA ARG A 134 35.27 7.16 -10.58
C ARG A 134 35.29 8.08 -9.36
N ILE A 135 34.98 7.57 -8.16
CA ILE A 135 35.21 8.31 -6.92
C ILE A 135 36.72 8.29 -6.64
N SER A 136 37.43 9.35 -7.05
CA SER A 136 38.90 9.40 -6.98
C SER A 136 39.46 9.44 -5.56
N GLU A 137 38.69 9.95 -4.60
CA GLU A 137 39.12 10.06 -3.20
C GLU A 137 38.79 8.79 -2.41
N ALA A 138 39.83 8.07 -1.97
CA ALA A 138 39.67 6.84 -1.17
C ALA A 138 38.88 7.06 0.13
N GLN A 139 38.99 8.24 0.75
CA GLN A 139 38.18 8.62 1.91
C GLN A 139 36.69 8.78 1.58
N MET A 140 36.35 9.17 0.36
CA MET A 140 34.96 9.30 -0.07
C MET A 140 34.36 7.93 -0.44
N GLN A 141 35.18 7.03 -1.01
CA GLN A 141 34.79 5.64 -1.23
C GLN A 141 34.49 4.92 0.11
N SER A 142 35.32 5.13 1.14
CA SER A 142 35.15 4.48 2.44
C SER A 142 33.85 4.90 3.15
N ARG A 143 33.34 6.11 2.89
CA ARG A 143 32.04 6.58 3.40
C ARG A 143 30.85 5.78 2.86
N VAL A 144 30.94 5.27 1.63
CA VAL A 144 29.94 4.37 1.04
C VAL A 144 30.21 2.92 1.43
N THR A 145 31.47 2.53 1.57
CA THR A 145 32.00 1.16 1.68
C THR A 145 32.08 0.42 0.35
N PHE A 146 33.06 -0.49 0.23
CA PHE A 146 33.29 -1.28 -0.98
C PHE A 146 32.16 -2.27 -1.28
N ASP A 147 31.50 -2.85 -0.26
CA ASP A 147 30.39 -3.79 -0.50
C ASP A 147 29.18 -3.08 -1.12
N LEU A 148 28.80 -1.89 -0.60
CA LEU A 148 27.72 -1.09 -1.20
C LEU A 148 28.11 -0.55 -2.59
N GLY A 149 29.38 -0.14 -2.78
CA GLY A 149 29.91 0.24 -4.09
C GLY A 149 29.79 -0.89 -5.12
N LYS A 150 30.12 -2.13 -4.74
CA LYS A 150 29.96 -3.31 -5.60
C LYS A 150 28.49 -3.58 -5.96
N ARG A 151 27.57 -3.47 -5.00
CA ARG A 151 26.12 -3.63 -5.27
C ARG A 151 25.61 -2.55 -6.25
N TYR A 152 26.08 -1.31 -6.08
CA TYR A 152 25.80 -0.22 -7.03
C TYR A 152 26.31 -0.54 -8.44
N ASP A 153 27.57 -1.00 -8.56
CA ASP A 153 28.14 -1.33 -9.86
C ASP A 153 27.44 -2.51 -10.55
N ILE A 154 26.93 -3.48 -9.80
CA ILE A 154 26.09 -4.56 -10.36
C ILE A 154 24.83 -3.98 -11.01
N LEU A 155 24.09 -3.11 -10.32
CA LEU A 155 22.90 -2.47 -10.87
C LEU A 155 23.24 -1.59 -12.09
N ARG A 156 24.29 -0.78 -11.98
CA ARG A 156 24.76 0.09 -13.06
C ARG A 156 25.17 -0.70 -14.30
N ALA A 157 25.97 -1.75 -14.13
CA ALA A 157 26.42 -2.60 -15.22
C ALA A 157 25.26 -3.32 -15.90
N TRP A 158 24.24 -3.74 -15.13
CA TRP A 158 23.02 -4.31 -15.67
C TRP A 158 22.27 -3.30 -16.56
N LEU A 159 22.13 -2.04 -16.11
CA LEU A 159 21.51 -0.98 -16.91
C LEU A 159 22.29 -0.69 -18.20
N ASP A 160 23.62 -0.58 -18.14
CA ASP A 160 24.46 -0.36 -19.32
C ASP A 160 24.37 -1.52 -20.32
N THR A 161 24.34 -2.75 -19.81
CA THR A 161 24.18 -3.95 -20.64
C THR A 161 22.82 -3.90 -21.35
N TYR A 162 21.76 -3.55 -20.63
CA TYR A 162 20.43 -3.40 -21.22
C TYR A 162 20.37 -2.30 -22.30
N ILE A 163 20.96 -1.12 -22.04
CA ILE A 163 21.02 0.00 -23.01
C ILE A 163 21.70 -0.43 -24.32
N SER A 164 22.62 -1.38 -24.25
CA SER A 164 23.33 -1.93 -25.41
C SER A 164 22.55 -3.03 -26.17
N THR A 165 21.34 -3.38 -25.72
CA THR A 165 20.47 -4.41 -26.33
C THR A 165 19.22 -3.79 -26.97
N LEU A 166 18.44 -4.61 -27.68
CA LEU A 166 17.15 -4.18 -28.23
C LEU A 166 16.19 -3.82 -27.08
N ALA A 167 15.64 -2.61 -27.14
CA ALA A 167 14.69 -2.11 -26.13
C ALA A 167 13.48 -3.05 -26.01
N LEU A 168 13.23 -3.51 -24.79
CA LEU A 168 12.07 -4.33 -24.48
C LEU A 168 10.84 -3.45 -24.27
N PRO A 169 9.62 -3.99 -24.45
CA PRO A 169 8.42 -3.39 -23.89
C PRO A 169 8.60 -3.11 -22.38
N LEU A 170 7.99 -2.04 -21.89
CA LEU A 170 8.24 -1.54 -20.54
C LEU A 170 7.89 -2.56 -19.44
N ASP A 171 6.82 -3.33 -19.61
CA ASP A 171 6.45 -4.41 -18.70
C ASP A 171 7.50 -5.54 -18.67
N ALA A 172 8.05 -5.90 -19.83
CA ALA A 172 9.12 -6.89 -19.95
C ALA A 172 10.45 -6.36 -19.36
N PHE A 173 10.76 -5.08 -19.55
CA PHE A 173 11.91 -4.44 -18.89
C PHE A 173 11.81 -4.54 -17.37
N PHE A 174 10.66 -4.15 -16.78
CA PHE A 174 10.46 -4.24 -15.34
C PHE A 174 10.53 -5.68 -14.83
N SER A 175 9.91 -6.62 -15.54
CA SER A 175 9.97 -8.04 -15.18
C SER A 175 11.41 -8.56 -15.17
N LYS A 176 12.22 -8.19 -16.17
CA LYS A 176 13.63 -8.60 -16.26
C LYS A 176 14.48 -7.96 -15.16
N LEU A 177 14.37 -6.65 -14.96
CA LEU A 177 15.08 -5.93 -13.90
C LEU A 177 14.76 -6.49 -12.50
N PHE A 178 13.47 -6.78 -12.26
CA PHE A 178 13.03 -7.36 -11.00
C PHE A 178 13.61 -8.77 -10.80
N GLY A 179 13.46 -9.65 -11.78
CA GLY A 179 13.89 -11.05 -11.70
C GLY A 179 15.41 -11.21 -11.60
N GLU A 180 16.18 -10.45 -12.37
CA GLU A 180 17.64 -10.61 -12.45
C GLU A 180 18.41 -9.83 -11.39
N VAL A 181 17.86 -8.72 -10.87
CA VAL A 181 18.58 -7.83 -9.95
C VAL A 181 17.79 -7.58 -8.67
N LEU A 182 16.62 -6.93 -8.74
CA LEU A 182 16.02 -6.33 -7.55
C LEU A 182 15.52 -7.37 -6.52
N SER A 183 15.07 -8.53 -7.00
CA SER A 183 14.60 -9.64 -6.16
C SER A 183 15.73 -10.53 -5.60
N GLN A 184 16.96 -10.32 -6.05
CA GLN A 184 18.13 -11.13 -5.63
C GLN A 184 18.64 -10.72 -4.24
N PRO A 185 19.29 -11.63 -3.50
CA PRO A 185 19.95 -11.28 -2.24
C PRO A 185 20.86 -10.05 -2.39
N LYS A 186 20.86 -9.17 -1.37
CA LYS A 186 21.56 -7.86 -1.34
C LYS A 186 20.87 -6.72 -2.12
N PHE A 187 19.73 -6.97 -2.75
CA PHE A 187 18.92 -5.92 -3.37
C PHE A 187 17.61 -5.69 -2.60
N GLY A 188 17.07 -4.48 -2.75
CA GLY A 188 16.07 -3.93 -1.83
C GLY A 188 14.70 -4.58 -1.91
N PHE A 189 14.38 -5.32 -2.99
CA PHE A 189 13.06 -5.95 -3.15
C PHE A 189 13.05 -7.39 -2.63
N HIS A 190 14.22 -8.00 -2.39
CA HIS A 190 14.36 -9.40 -1.96
C HIS A 190 13.60 -9.74 -0.66
N LYS A 191 13.63 -8.83 0.33
CA LYS A 191 12.96 -9.01 1.63
C LYS A 191 11.72 -8.13 1.82
N ARG A 192 11.41 -7.26 0.85
CA ARG A 192 10.33 -6.26 0.96
C ARG A 192 9.16 -6.67 0.08
N PHE A 193 8.26 -7.50 0.61
CA PHE A 193 7.12 -8.02 -0.15
C PHE A 193 6.20 -6.91 -0.67
N ASP A 194 5.98 -5.84 0.09
CA ASP A 194 5.20 -4.70 -0.41
C ASP A 194 5.86 -4.03 -1.65
N ALA A 195 7.20 -3.99 -1.71
CA ALA A 195 7.91 -3.47 -2.89
C ALA A 195 7.82 -4.43 -4.08
N ALA A 196 7.86 -5.75 -3.83
CA ALA A 196 7.63 -6.77 -4.85
C ALA A 196 6.21 -6.71 -5.42
N ASN A 197 5.20 -6.53 -4.56
CA ASN A 197 3.80 -6.35 -4.99
C ASN A 197 3.64 -5.08 -5.84
N ALA A 198 4.23 -3.97 -5.40
CA ALA A 198 4.23 -2.73 -6.18
C ALA A 198 4.90 -2.90 -7.55
N ALA A 199 5.99 -3.69 -7.64
CA ALA A 199 6.63 -4.02 -8.90
C ALA A 199 5.72 -4.85 -9.82
N ALA A 200 5.06 -5.88 -9.28
CA ALA A 200 4.12 -6.71 -10.03
C ALA A 200 2.94 -5.89 -10.56
N ASN A 201 2.33 -5.06 -9.72
CA ASN A 201 1.25 -4.15 -10.09
C ASN A 201 1.69 -3.15 -11.19
N LEU A 202 2.93 -2.65 -11.11
CA LEU A 202 3.49 -1.77 -12.15
C LEU A 202 3.70 -2.50 -13.48
N ILE A 203 4.17 -3.76 -13.45
CA ILE A 203 4.37 -4.61 -14.63
C ILE A 203 3.03 -4.84 -15.34
N ASP A 204 1.98 -5.21 -14.60
CA ASP A 204 0.68 -5.48 -15.20
C ASP A 204 0.04 -4.21 -15.75
N SER A 205 0.09 -3.13 -14.98
CA SER A 205 -0.43 -1.86 -15.46
C SER A 205 0.30 -1.38 -16.72
N ALA A 206 1.61 -1.56 -16.83
CA ALA A 206 2.36 -1.23 -18.05
C ALA A 206 1.97 -2.13 -19.22
N ARG A 207 1.71 -3.42 -18.96
CA ARG A 207 1.27 -4.38 -19.98
C ARG A 207 -0.12 -4.05 -20.51
N GLU A 208 -1.08 -3.84 -19.62
CA GLU A 208 -2.46 -3.48 -19.96
C GLU A 208 -2.50 -2.16 -20.72
N PHE A 209 -1.74 -1.15 -20.25
CA PHE A 209 -1.63 0.12 -20.96
C PHE A 209 -1.07 -0.06 -22.38
N ARG A 210 0.01 -0.83 -22.54
CA ARG A 210 0.59 -1.12 -23.85
C ARG A 210 -0.39 -1.83 -24.77
N GLN A 211 -1.17 -2.79 -24.26
CA GLN A 211 -2.18 -3.50 -25.05
C GLN A 211 -3.30 -2.56 -25.48
N ALA A 212 -3.88 -1.80 -24.55
CA ALA A 212 -4.98 -0.88 -24.83
C ALA A 212 -4.57 0.25 -25.80
N VAL A 213 -3.43 0.90 -25.55
CA VAL A 213 -2.92 1.96 -26.43
C VAL A 213 -2.45 1.40 -27.76
N GLY A 214 -1.84 0.22 -27.78
CA GLY A 214 -1.40 -0.42 -29.02
C GLY A 214 -2.55 -0.76 -29.97
N GLU A 215 -3.75 -1.00 -29.46
CA GLU A 215 -4.95 -1.21 -30.29
C GLU A 215 -5.55 0.11 -30.83
N ILE A 216 -5.51 1.19 -30.04
CA ILE A 216 -6.16 2.46 -30.37
C ILE A 216 -5.22 3.38 -31.17
N GLU A 217 -3.97 3.52 -30.74
CA GLU A 217 -2.96 4.41 -31.32
C GLU A 217 -1.60 3.71 -31.50
N PRO A 218 -1.45 2.81 -32.51
CA PRO A 218 -0.23 2.01 -32.70
C PRO A 218 1.04 2.81 -32.96
N ALA A 219 0.91 4.05 -33.45
CA ALA A 219 2.02 4.94 -33.76
C ALA A 219 2.61 5.63 -32.52
N VAL A 220 1.90 5.61 -31.39
CA VAL A 220 2.35 6.28 -30.16
C VAL A 220 3.30 5.36 -29.38
N PRO A 221 4.49 5.84 -28.99
CA PRO A 221 5.40 5.05 -28.16
C PRO A 221 4.82 4.87 -26.75
N ALA A 222 4.23 3.70 -26.50
CA ALA A 222 3.50 3.42 -25.27
C ALA A 222 4.33 3.57 -23.99
N ALA A 223 5.63 3.23 -24.02
CA ALA A 223 6.49 3.27 -22.83
C ALA A 223 6.68 4.69 -22.25
N PRO A 224 7.16 5.69 -23.02
CA PRO A 224 7.26 7.06 -22.50
C PRO A 224 5.90 7.68 -22.15
N GLU A 225 4.82 7.37 -22.88
CA GLU A 225 3.49 7.85 -22.51
C GLU A 225 3.00 7.27 -21.19
N TYR A 226 3.23 5.98 -20.94
CA TYR A 226 2.91 5.36 -19.67
C TYR A 226 3.63 6.05 -18.51
N VAL A 227 4.92 6.35 -18.67
CA VAL A 227 5.71 7.07 -17.65
C VAL A 227 5.11 8.46 -17.38
N ARG A 228 4.76 9.22 -18.42
CA ARG A 228 4.09 10.53 -18.29
C ARG A 228 2.73 10.41 -17.59
N MET A 229 1.93 9.41 -17.96
CA MET A 229 0.63 9.15 -17.38
C MET A 229 0.72 8.85 -15.88
N VAL A 230 1.68 8.00 -15.48
CA VAL A 230 1.90 7.69 -14.06
C VAL A 230 2.36 8.93 -13.30
N ASP A 231 3.29 9.72 -13.84
CA ASP A 231 3.72 10.99 -13.22
C ASP A 231 2.57 11.97 -13.00
N ALA A 232 1.66 12.07 -13.98
CA ALA A 232 0.45 12.89 -13.89
C ALA A 232 -0.51 12.43 -12.78
N GLY A 233 -0.33 11.22 -12.24
CA GLY A 233 -1.11 10.69 -11.11
C GLY A 233 -2.39 9.99 -11.54
N VAL A 234 -2.47 9.57 -12.80
CA VAL A 234 -3.56 8.71 -13.26
C VAL A 234 -3.48 7.39 -12.50
N ILE A 235 -4.59 7.00 -11.89
CA ILE A 235 -4.69 5.76 -11.13
C ILE A 235 -4.74 4.61 -12.14
N ALA A 236 -3.70 3.78 -12.12
CA ALA A 236 -3.63 2.53 -12.88
C ALA A 236 -4.73 1.55 -12.44
N ASN A 237 -5.02 0.57 -13.30
CA ASN A 237 -5.91 -0.55 -13.02
C ASN A 237 -5.27 -1.49 -11.98
N LEU A 238 -5.31 -1.12 -10.70
CA LEU A 238 -4.67 -1.84 -9.59
C LEU A 238 -5.55 -2.98 -9.02
N TYR A 239 -6.53 -3.47 -9.77
CA TYR A 239 -7.67 -4.17 -9.16
C TYR A 239 -7.53 -5.69 -9.01
N ILE A 240 -6.59 -6.36 -9.70
CA ILE A 240 -6.79 -7.81 -9.96
C ILE A 240 -5.68 -8.74 -9.41
N ARG A 241 -4.41 -8.35 -9.41
CA ARG A 241 -3.32 -9.29 -9.03
C ARG A 241 -3.13 -9.54 -7.54
N ASP A 242 -3.43 -8.56 -6.68
CA ASP A 242 -3.25 -8.71 -5.22
C ASP A 242 -4.20 -9.75 -4.59
N TRP A 243 -5.13 -10.31 -5.36
CA TRP A 243 -6.05 -11.35 -4.90
C TRP A 243 -5.47 -12.77 -5.09
N GLU A 244 -4.45 -12.96 -5.95
CA GLU A 244 -3.80 -14.25 -6.21
C GLU A 244 -2.58 -14.54 -5.31
N ALA A 245 -2.09 -13.56 -4.55
CA ALA A 245 -1.00 -13.74 -3.58
C ALA A 245 -1.50 -14.44 -2.28
N ASP A 246 -2.20 -15.55 -2.44
CA ASP A 246 -2.97 -16.27 -1.42
C ASP A 246 -2.13 -17.33 -0.66
N LYS A 247 -0.81 -17.11 -0.53
CA LYS A 247 0.13 -18.15 -0.03
C LYS A 247 1.01 -17.75 1.14
N GLN A 248 0.97 -16.50 1.61
CA GLN A 248 1.73 -16.11 2.79
C GLN A 248 0.89 -16.26 4.05
N ASP A 249 1.39 -17.05 5.00
CA ASP A 249 0.81 -17.16 6.33
C ASP A 249 1.12 -15.88 7.12
N ALA A 250 0.35 -14.82 6.83
CA ALA A 250 0.57 -13.47 7.32
C ALA A 250 -0.75 -12.74 7.62
N VAL A 251 -0.73 -11.89 8.64
CA VAL A 251 -1.87 -11.04 9.03
C VAL A 251 -2.13 -10.01 7.94
N LEU A 252 -3.37 -9.98 7.42
CA LEU A 252 -3.77 -8.99 6.41
C LEU A 252 -4.13 -7.66 7.09
N ILE A 253 -3.55 -6.56 6.59
CA ILE A 253 -3.91 -5.19 6.99
C ILE A 253 -4.51 -4.47 5.78
N ALA A 254 -5.80 -4.11 5.84
CA ALA A 254 -6.51 -3.52 4.72
C ALA A 254 -7.65 -2.57 5.15
N PRO A 255 -8.08 -1.64 4.27
CA PRO A 255 -9.36 -0.97 4.46
C PRO A 255 -10.53 -1.96 4.48
N ALA A 256 -11.55 -1.68 5.30
CA ALA A 256 -12.70 -2.57 5.46
C ALA A 256 -13.42 -2.89 4.13
N TYR A 257 -13.59 -1.90 3.27
CA TYR A 257 -14.22 -2.09 1.96
C TYR A 257 -13.37 -2.98 1.03
N THR A 258 -12.05 -2.79 1.03
CA THR A 258 -11.10 -3.62 0.27
C THR A 258 -11.19 -5.08 0.67
N PHE A 259 -11.28 -5.36 1.98
CA PHE A 259 -11.45 -6.73 2.47
C PHE A 259 -12.77 -7.37 2.03
N LEU A 260 -13.86 -6.59 1.97
CA LEU A 260 -15.14 -7.12 1.46
C LEU A 260 -15.07 -7.52 -0.02
N LEU A 261 -14.29 -6.82 -0.83
CA LEU A 261 -14.06 -7.19 -2.23
C LEU A 261 -13.26 -8.49 -2.36
N TYR A 262 -12.30 -8.73 -1.46
CA TYR A 262 -11.54 -9.98 -1.39
C TYR A 262 -12.41 -11.19 -1.03
N ASN A 263 -13.54 -10.97 -0.34
CA ASN A 263 -14.60 -11.94 -0.13
C ASN A 263 -14.18 -13.28 0.53
N GLN A 264 -13.16 -13.27 1.38
CA GLN A 264 -12.73 -14.46 2.13
C GLN A 264 -13.28 -14.47 3.56
N PRO A 265 -13.75 -15.63 4.07
CA PRO A 265 -14.03 -15.79 5.50
C PRO A 265 -12.73 -15.86 6.30
N ILE A 266 -12.75 -15.33 7.52
CA ILE A 266 -11.59 -15.22 8.40
C ILE A 266 -12.00 -15.55 9.84
N ASP A 267 -11.11 -16.15 10.64
CA ASP A 267 -11.44 -16.45 12.03
C ASP A 267 -11.54 -15.20 12.89
N TYR A 268 -10.57 -14.29 12.79
CA TYR A 268 -10.46 -13.12 13.67
C TYR A 268 -10.35 -11.82 12.89
N GLN A 269 -11.16 -10.83 13.29
CA GLN A 269 -11.15 -9.49 12.72
C GLN A 269 -10.85 -8.44 13.78
N PHE A 270 -9.90 -7.55 13.49
CA PHE A 270 -9.56 -6.39 14.33
C PHE A 270 -10.04 -5.12 13.64
N TRP A 271 -11.13 -4.52 14.11
CA TRP A 271 -11.67 -3.28 13.57
C TRP A 271 -11.08 -2.10 14.34
N LEU A 272 -10.19 -1.36 13.72
CA LEU A 272 -9.48 -0.25 14.34
C LEU A 272 -10.20 1.08 14.14
N ASN A 273 -10.09 1.93 15.17
CA ASN A 273 -10.64 3.28 15.20
C ASN A 273 -12.14 3.30 14.85
N ILE A 274 -12.94 2.46 15.54
CA ILE A 274 -14.39 2.38 15.32
C ILE A 274 -15.14 3.70 15.60
N GLY A 275 -14.49 4.64 16.27
CA GLY A 275 -14.96 6.01 16.46
C GLY A 275 -14.84 6.90 15.23
N SER A 276 -14.18 6.46 14.15
CA SER A 276 -14.07 7.27 12.94
C SER A 276 -15.38 7.39 12.18
N SER A 277 -15.71 8.60 11.72
CA SER A 277 -16.80 8.82 10.76
C SER A 277 -16.58 8.06 9.45
N GLY A 278 -15.32 7.77 9.11
CA GLY A 278 -14.92 7.09 7.88
C GLY A 278 -15.58 5.73 7.65
N TRP A 279 -16.02 5.03 8.71
CA TRP A 279 -16.66 3.71 8.59
C TRP A 279 -17.99 3.76 7.83
N GLY A 280 -18.73 4.87 7.91
CA GLY A 280 -20.00 5.05 7.20
C GLY A 280 -19.94 6.10 6.10
N GLN A 281 -18.85 6.87 6.04
CA GLN A 281 -18.71 8.01 5.14
C GLN A 281 -18.52 7.55 3.69
N ARG A 282 -19.37 8.06 2.79
CA ARG A 282 -19.17 7.90 1.35
C ARG A 282 -18.04 8.77 0.80
N LEU A 283 -17.51 8.34 -0.33
CA LEU A 283 -16.70 9.20 -1.18
C LEU A 283 -17.60 10.32 -1.74
N ASN A 284 -17.31 11.57 -1.36
CA ASN A 284 -18.03 12.72 -1.87
C ASN A 284 -17.51 13.05 -3.27
N GLN A 285 -18.28 12.74 -4.31
CA GLN A 285 -17.97 13.03 -5.69
C GLN A 285 -19.05 13.93 -6.30
N PRO A 286 -18.88 15.27 -6.25
CA PRO A 286 -19.91 16.20 -6.70
C PRO A 286 -20.25 16.05 -8.20
N LEU A 287 -19.24 15.79 -9.03
CA LEU A 287 -19.39 15.66 -10.49
C LEU A 287 -19.76 14.25 -10.96
N THR A 288 -19.50 13.23 -10.15
CA THR A 288 -19.76 11.82 -10.47
C THR A 288 -20.58 11.17 -9.36
N GLN A 289 -21.65 11.83 -8.91
CA GLN A 289 -22.44 11.37 -7.76
C GLN A 289 -23.16 10.05 -8.13
N PRO A 290 -22.77 8.89 -7.55
CA PRO A 290 -23.27 7.58 -7.97
C PRO A 290 -24.78 7.35 -7.74
N TYR A 291 -25.40 8.02 -6.78
CA TYR A 291 -26.84 7.93 -6.48
C TYR A 291 -27.67 8.73 -7.48
N VAL A 292 -27.26 9.97 -7.77
CA VAL A 292 -27.97 10.84 -8.72
C VAL A 292 -27.80 10.35 -10.15
N MET A 293 -26.61 9.83 -10.48
CA MET A 293 -26.34 9.22 -11.78
C MET A 293 -26.82 7.77 -11.89
N SER A 294 -27.41 7.20 -10.83
CA SER A 294 -27.94 5.84 -10.89
C SER A 294 -29.18 5.78 -11.79
N ARG A 295 -29.35 4.66 -12.51
CA ARG A 295 -30.58 4.40 -13.29
C ARG A 295 -31.85 4.34 -12.43
N GLN A 296 -31.69 4.23 -11.11
CA GLN A 296 -32.78 4.18 -10.14
C GLN A 296 -33.18 5.59 -9.66
N TRP A 297 -32.46 6.64 -10.08
CA TRP A 297 -32.78 8.02 -9.71
C TRP A 297 -33.96 8.54 -10.53
N THR A 298 -34.96 9.11 -9.85
CA THR A 298 -36.10 9.73 -10.52
C THR A 298 -35.73 11.13 -10.98
N LEU A 299 -35.97 11.44 -12.26
CA LEU A 299 -35.73 12.77 -12.81
C LEU A 299 -36.58 13.82 -12.07
N GLY A 300 -35.94 14.87 -11.57
CA GLY A 300 -36.58 15.93 -10.80
C GLY A 300 -36.38 15.83 -9.28
N ASP A 301 -35.96 14.66 -8.77
CA ASP A 301 -35.61 14.51 -7.36
C ASP A 301 -34.33 15.28 -7.03
N LYS A 302 -34.28 15.82 -5.80
CA LYS A 302 -33.11 16.53 -5.27
C LYS A 302 -32.35 15.64 -4.29
N TRP A 303 -31.04 15.57 -4.45
CA TRP A 303 -30.16 15.00 -3.43
C TRP A 303 -30.13 15.94 -2.22
N THR A 304 -30.71 15.51 -1.10
CA THR A 304 -30.81 16.30 0.13
C THR A 304 -29.90 15.74 1.22
N ASP A 305 -29.62 16.54 2.26
CA ASP A 305 -28.84 16.11 3.42
C ASP A 305 -29.48 14.90 4.12
N LYS A 306 -30.82 14.84 4.16
CA LYS A 306 -31.54 13.68 4.71
C LYS A 306 -31.22 12.40 3.94
N LEU A 307 -31.30 12.43 2.61
CA LEU A 307 -30.94 11.28 1.76
C LEU A 307 -29.46 10.91 1.91
N ALA A 308 -28.59 11.90 2.09
CA ALA A 308 -27.17 11.66 2.33
C ALA A 308 -26.95 10.88 3.64
N VAL A 309 -27.57 11.30 4.74
CA VAL A 309 -27.46 10.61 6.04
C VAL A 309 -28.04 9.19 5.96
N GLU A 310 -29.22 9.02 5.37
CA GLU A 310 -29.85 7.71 5.22
C GLU A 310 -28.97 6.75 4.41
N ALA A 311 -28.37 7.23 3.33
CA ALA A 311 -27.49 6.42 2.52
C ALA A 311 -26.18 6.08 3.27
N ASP A 312 -25.65 6.95 4.14
CA ASP A 312 -24.43 6.69 4.93
C ASP A 312 -24.72 5.60 5.97
N GLN A 313 -25.86 5.69 6.64
CA GLN A 313 -26.33 4.64 7.55
C GLN A 313 -26.51 3.30 6.83
N LYS A 314 -27.10 3.31 5.62
CA LYS A 314 -27.29 2.09 4.82
C LYS A 314 -25.95 1.50 4.36
N THR A 315 -24.99 2.34 4.00
CA THR A 315 -23.61 1.93 3.66
C THR A 315 -22.95 1.27 4.87
N LEU A 316 -22.99 1.92 6.04
CA LEU A 316 -22.42 1.39 7.27
C LEU A 316 -23.05 0.05 7.66
N ALA A 317 -24.38 -0.06 7.60
CA ALA A 317 -25.09 -1.30 7.92
C ALA A 317 -24.67 -2.45 6.99
N ARG A 318 -24.54 -2.19 5.69
CA ARG A 318 -24.07 -3.18 4.71
C ARG A 318 -22.62 -3.57 4.93
N LEU A 319 -21.75 -2.60 5.22
CA LEU A 319 -20.33 -2.84 5.53
C LEU A 319 -20.21 -3.75 6.75
N VAL A 320 -20.81 -3.36 7.88
CA VAL A 320 -20.78 -4.11 9.14
C VAL A 320 -21.38 -5.52 8.97
N ALA A 321 -22.55 -5.63 8.32
CA ALA A 321 -23.15 -6.95 8.06
C ALA A 321 -22.25 -7.83 7.17
N GLY A 322 -21.59 -7.24 6.17
CA GLY A 322 -20.64 -7.93 5.31
C GLY A 322 -19.42 -8.43 6.08
N LEU A 323 -18.90 -7.64 7.02
CA LEU A 323 -17.75 -8.02 7.84
C LEU A 323 -18.12 -9.13 8.83
N ILE A 324 -19.23 -8.98 9.56
CA ILE A 324 -19.70 -9.97 10.54
C ILE A 324 -19.94 -11.33 9.88
N ARG A 325 -20.60 -11.36 8.71
CA ARG A 325 -20.87 -12.60 7.98
C ARG A 325 -19.61 -13.34 7.49
N ARG A 326 -18.46 -12.66 7.48
CA ARG A 326 -17.16 -13.23 7.10
C ARG A 326 -16.26 -13.48 8.31
N CYS A 327 -16.74 -13.32 9.54
CA CYS A 327 -16.01 -13.64 10.75
C CYS A 327 -16.50 -14.97 11.32
N ARG A 328 -15.59 -15.92 11.59
CA ARG A 328 -15.95 -17.24 12.13
C ARG A 328 -15.86 -17.32 13.66
N LYS A 329 -14.89 -16.64 14.28
CA LYS A 329 -14.61 -16.81 15.72
C LYS A 329 -14.73 -15.53 16.54
N GLY A 330 -14.01 -14.46 16.20
CA GLY A 330 -13.88 -13.30 17.07
C GLY A 330 -13.74 -11.95 16.36
N ILE A 331 -14.44 -10.95 16.88
CA ILE A 331 -14.33 -9.56 16.45
C ILE A 331 -13.73 -8.73 17.59
N TYR A 332 -12.63 -8.07 17.31
CA TYR A 332 -11.88 -7.19 18.20
C TYR A 332 -12.12 -5.75 17.77
N LEU A 333 -12.66 -4.93 18.67
CA LEU A 333 -13.04 -3.54 18.42
C LEU A 333 -12.04 -2.59 19.08
N GLY A 334 -11.15 -2.02 18.27
CA GLY A 334 -10.19 -1.00 18.70
C GLY A 334 -10.80 0.39 18.67
N TYR A 335 -10.79 1.06 19.82
CA TYR A 335 -11.22 2.45 19.98
C TYR A 335 -10.04 3.36 20.30
N SER A 336 -10.12 4.62 19.90
CA SER A 336 -9.22 5.69 20.32
C SER A 336 -10.06 6.94 20.54
N GLU A 337 -9.97 7.55 21.72
CA GLU A 337 -10.71 8.77 22.04
C GLU A 337 -10.39 9.88 21.03
N TYR A 338 -9.10 10.08 20.74
CA TYR A 338 -8.65 11.09 19.78
C TYR A 338 -8.17 10.48 18.46
N GLY A 339 -8.51 11.15 17.36
CA GLY A 339 -8.01 10.87 16.02
C GLY A 339 -6.60 11.42 15.78
N GLU A 340 -6.10 11.29 14.55
CA GLU A 340 -4.77 11.81 14.15
C GLU A 340 -4.65 13.33 14.26
N GLN A 341 -5.77 14.04 14.15
CA GLN A 341 -5.83 15.50 14.27
C GLN A 341 -6.09 15.96 15.72
N GLY A 342 -6.08 15.05 16.70
CA GLY A 342 -6.40 15.36 18.10
C GLY A 342 -7.89 15.61 18.36
N LEU A 343 -8.76 15.38 17.37
CA LEU A 343 -10.21 15.53 17.50
C LEU A 343 -10.85 14.27 18.08
N GLU A 344 -11.80 14.47 18.99
CA GLU A 344 -12.56 13.39 19.60
C GLU A 344 -13.34 12.59 18.53
N GLN A 345 -13.31 11.26 18.63
CA GLN A 345 -13.91 10.35 17.64
C GLN A 345 -15.25 9.81 18.16
N ARG A 346 -16.36 10.33 17.62
CA ARG A 346 -17.73 9.92 17.95
C ARG A 346 -18.53 9.43 16.74
N GLY A 347 -17.95 8.53 15.98
CA GLY A 347 -18.52 7.99 14.75
C GLY A 347 -19.75 7.11 14.97
N PRO A 348 -20.57 6.91 13.92
CA PRO A 348 -21.83 6.16 14.00
C PRO A 348 -21.65 4.68 14.36
N LEU A 349 -20.52 4.07 13.97
CA LEU A 349 -20.22 2.68 14.34
C LEU A 349 -20.02 2.52 15.85
N LEU A 350 -19.23 3.39 16.47
CA LEU A 350 -19.04 3.42 17.91
C LEU A 350 -20.37 3.59 18.65
N MET A 351 -21.22 4.52 18.22
CA MET A 351 -22.54 4.72 18.82
C MET A 351 -23.41 3.46 18.73
N ALA A 352 -23.39 2.76 17.59
CA ALA A 352 -24.12 1.52 17.40
C ALA A 352 -23.63 0.41 18.33
N VAL A 353 -22.30 0.26 18.47
CA VAL A 353 -21.68 -0.71 19.39
C VAL A 353 -22.06 -0.39 20.84
N GLN A 354 -21.95 0.87 21.28
CA GLN A 354 -22.33 1.29 22.63
C GLN A 354 -23.82 1.04 22.91
N ASN A 355 -24.70 1.27 21.92
CA ASN A 355 -26.13 0.97 22.06
C ASN A 355 -26.39 -0.54 22.19
N MET A 356 -25.69 -1.35 21.40
CA MET A 356 -25.76 -2.81 21.49
C MET A 356 -25.31 -3.30 22.87
N LEU A 357 -24.14 -2.87 23.35
CA LEU A 357 -23.61 -3.24 24.66
C LEU A 357 -24.56 -2.83 25.80
N ARG A 358 -25.13 -1.62 25.74
CA ARG A 358 -26.11 -1.16 26.74
C ARG A 358 -27.39 -2.01 26.75
N ARG A 359 -27.81 -2.55 25.61
CA ARG A 359 -28.96 -3.46 25.54
C ARG A 359 -28.63 -4.82 26.14
N LEU A 360 -27.48 -5.39 25.81
CA LEU A 360 -27.03 -6.67 26.37
C LEU A 360 -26.95 -6.63 27.91
N VAL A 361 -26.36 -5.58 28.47
CA VAL A 361 -26.29 -5.41 29.94
C VAL A 361 -27.67 -5.29 30.59
N ARG A 362 -28.67 -4.74 29.90
CA ARG A 362 -30.04 -4.68 30.42
C ARG A 362 -30.72 -6.04 30.37
N GLU A 363 -30.51 -6.79 29.31
CA GLU A 363 -31.06 -8.13 29.15
C GLU A 363 -30.47 -9.10 30.19
N GLU A 364 -29.16 -9.04 30.44
CA GLU A 364 -28.49 -9.83 31.50
C GLU A 364 -28.95 -9.49 32.93
N ARG A 365 -29.48 -8.28 33.16
CA ARG A 365 -30.03 -7.87 34.46
C ARG A 365 -31.50 -8.25 34.65
N HIS A 366 -32.18 -8.68 33.59
CA HIS A 366 -33.58 -9.10 33.59
C HIS A 366 -33.75 -10.62 33.50
N VAL A 367 -32.65 -11.36 33.42
CA VAL A 367 -32.54 -12.80 33.65
C VAL A 367 -31.95 -13.00 35.05
#